data_AF-A0A564W451-F1
#
_entry.id   AF-A0A564W451-F1
#
_cell.length_a   1.000
_cell.length_b   1.000
_cell.length_c   1.000
_cell.angle_alpha   90.00
_cell.angle_beta   90.00
_cell.angle_gamma   90.00
#
_symmetry.space_group_name_H-M   'P 1'
#
loop_
_entity.id
_entity.type
_entity.pdbx_description
1 polymer ?
#
loop_
_entity_poly.entity_id
_entity_poly.type
_entity_poly.pdbx_seq_one_letter_code
_entity_poly.pdbx_strand_id
1 'polypeptide(L)'
;MRNTYIYTETKKLIKKYGTRDPFEIMDQMNIVVGETSRYKTLKGYCFMSCKTIYVMISSFLSEEEKMIVAAHELGHIILHRSQLKMAPVQDDTLYNITRWKILS
;
A
#
# COMPACT_ATOMS: atom_id res chain seq x y z
N MET A 1 -21.29 12.75 -6.75
CA MET A 1 -21.53 11.67 -5.77
C MET A 1 -20.33 10.69 -5.59
N ARG A 2 -19.06 11.09 -5.83
CA ARG A 2 -17.88 10.26 -5.51
C ARG A 2 -17.17 10.65 -4.20
N ASN A 3 -17.36 11.90 -3.75
CA ASN A 3 -16.62 12.47 -2.62
C ASN A 3 -17.06 11.89 -1.26
N THR A 4 -18.35 11.57 -1.10
CA THR A 4 -18.91 11.09 0.16
C THR A 4 -18.44 9.67 0.51
N TYR A 5 -18.31 8.78 -0.49
CA TYR A 5 -17.89 7.38 -0.28
C TYR A 5 -16.43 7.31 0.18
N ILE A 6 -15.53 8.01 -0.53
CA ILE A 6 -14.10 8.08 -0.16
C ILE A 6 -13.96 8.65 1.26
N TYR A 7 -14.67 9.74 1.56
CA TYR A 7 -14.61 10.36 2.89
C TYR A 7 -15.13 9.44 4.01
N THR A 8 -16.20 8.68 3.77
CA THR A 8 -16.70 7.70 4.75
C THR A 8 -15.75 6.52 4.94
N GLU A 9 -15.12 6.03 3.88
CA GLU A 9 -14.14 4.94 3.97
C GLU A 9 -12.87 5.41 4.69
N THR A 10 -12.32 6.59 4.33
CA THR A 10 -11.19 7.18 5.05
C THR A 10 -11.51 7.36 6.53
N LYS A 11 -12.71 7.85 6.89
CA LYS A 11 -13.12 7.97 8.30
C LYS A 11 -13.19 6.62 9.02
N LYS A 12 -13.67 5.55 8.38
CA LYS A 12 -13.69 4.21 8.96
C LYS A 12 -12.27 3.70 9.21
N LEU A 13 -11.33 3.95 8.30
CA LEU A 13 -9.93 3.57 8.45
C LEU A 13 -9.26 4.32 9.61
N ILE A 14 -9.48 5.62 9.70
CA ILE A 14 -8.97 6.45 10.80
C ILE A 14 -9.53 5.98 12.13
N LYS A 15 -10.83 5.65 12.20
CA LYS A 15 -11.45 5.13 13.42
C LYS A 15 -10.90 3.76 13.80
N LYS A 16 -10.56 2.92 12.81
CA LYS A 16 -10.06 1.56 13.02
C LYS A 16 -8.62 1.53 13.53
N TYR A 17 -7.76 2.38 12.99
CA TYR A 17 -6.32 2.39 13.28
C TYR A 17 -5.90 3.55 14.20
N GLY A 18 -6.80 4.48 14.51
CA GLY A 18 -6.56 5.60 15.41
C GLY A 18 -5.69 6.72 14.83
N THR A 19 -5.21 6.56 13.60
CA THR A 19 -4.29 7.50 12.95
C THR A 19 -4.65 7.72 11.47
N ARG A 20 -4.14 8.81 10.92
CA ARG A 20 -4.21 9.18 9.50
C ARG A 20 -2.88 8.94 8.78
N ASP A 21 -1.83 8.67 9.54
CA ASP A 21 -0.50 8.45 8.99
C ASP A 21 -0.46 7.06 8.32
N PRO A 22 -0.17 6.99 7.01
CA PRO A 22 -0.18 5.73 6.29
C PRO A 22 0.92 4.77 6.76
N PHE A 23 2.07 5.28 7.25
CA PHE A 23 3.14 4.45 7.76
C PHE A 23 2.77 3.83 9.10
N GLU A 24 2.15 4.61 10.00
CA GLU A 24 1.64 4.07 11.28
C GLU A 24 0.54 3.02 11.05
N ILE A 25 -0.36 3.24 10.09
CA ILE A 25 -1.37 2.24 9.75
C ILE A 25 -0.72 0.97 9.20
N MET A 26 0.29 1.11 8.34
CA MET A 26 1.03 -0.02 7.79
C MET A 26 1.75 -0.82 8.88
N ASP A 27 2.38 -0.13 9.84
CA ASP A 27 3.03 -0.73 11.00
C ASP A 27 2.03 -1.56 11.83
N GLN A 28 0.87 -0.98 12.17
CA GLN A 28 -0.21 -1.69 12.88
C GLN A 28 -0.76 -2.90 12.10
N MET A 29 -0.62 -2.90 10.77
CA MET A 29 -1.04 -3.99 9.89
C MET A 29 0.04 -5.07 9.69
N ASN A 30 1.20 -4.95 10.35
CA ASN A 30 2.38 -5.80 10.15
C ASN A 30 2.86 -5.78 8.68
N ILE A 31 2.80 -4.61 8.06
CA ILE A 31 3.28 -4.34 6.70
C ILE A 31 4.67 -3.72 6.83
N VAL A 32 5.66 -4.31 6.16
CA VAL A 32 7.02 -3.80 6.16
C VAL A 32 7.15 -2.74 5.08
N VAL A 33 7.47 -1.50 5.48
CA VAL A 33 7.71 -0.40 4.55
C VAL A 33 9.21 -0.16 4.42
N GLY A 34 9.70 -0.02 3.19
CA GLY A 34 11.10 0.25 2.93
C GLY A 34 11.30 1.12 1.69
N GLU A 35 12.52 1.61 1.52
CA GLU A 35 12.90 2.39 0.35
C GLU A 35 13.72 1.57 -0.64
N THR A 36 13.63 1.92 -1.93
CA THR A 36 14.42 1.27 -2.97
C THR A 36 14.83 2.25 -4.07
N SER A 37 16.08 2.14 -4.52
CA SER A 37 16.62 2.86 -5.67
C SER A 37 16.66 1.97 -6.94
N ARG A 38 16.17 0.73 -6.86
CA ARG A 38 16.27 -0.26 -7.94
C ARG A 38 15.52 0.11 -9.22
N TYR A 39 14.42 0.86 -9.11
CA TYR A 39 13.56 1.20 -10.24
C TYR A 39 13.40 2.72 -10.37
N LYS A 40 14.16 3.34 -11.28
CA LYS A 40 14.16 4.81 -11.46
C LYS A 40 12.81 5.39 -11.93
N THR A 41 11.99 4.59 -12.59
CA THR A 41 10.70 5.04 -13.17
C THR A 41 9.49 4.67 -12.33
N LEU A 42 9.66 3.85 -11.29
CA LEU A 42 8.57 3.36 -10.46
C LEU A 42 8.61 4.09 -9.12
N LYS A 43 7.52 4.79 -8.75
CA LYS A 43 7.50 5.54 -7.49
C LYS A 43 7.27 4.65 -6.26
N GLY A 44 6.63 3.49 -6.43
CA GLY A 44 6.48 2.49 -5.38
C GLY A 44 5.86 1.19 -5.89
N TYR A 45 5.93 0.14 -5.09
CA TYR A 45 5.24 -1.13 -5.32
C TYR A 45 5.02 -1.90 -4.03
N CYS A 46 4.00 -2.76 -4.01
CA CYS A 46 3.76 -3.71 -2.94
C CYS A 46 3.95 -5.16 -3.41
N PHE A 47 4.36 -6.05 -2.51
CA PHE A 47 4.39 -7.50 -2.73
C PHE A 47 4.14 -8.26 -1.42
N MET A 48 3.80 -9.54 -1.52
CA MET A 48 3.65 -10.42 -0.36
C MET A 48 4.73 -11.49 -0.38
N SER A 49 5.36 -11.75 0.76
CA SER A 49 6.32 -12.83 0.95
C SER A 49 6.15 -13.41 2.36
N CYS A 50 6.12 -14.73 2.50
CA CYS A 50 5.95 -15.40 3.80
C CYS A 50 4.78 -14.88 4.64
N LYS A 51 3.63 -14.55 4.01
CA LYS A 51 2.43 -13.93 4.63
C LYS A 51 2.62 -12.51 5.17
N THR A 52 3.79 -11.92 4.95
CA THR A 52 4.09 -10.51 5.24
C THR A 52 3.94 -9.69 3.98
N ILE A 53 3.29 -8.53 4.09
CA ILE A 53 3.18 -7.58 2.97
C ILE A 53 4.34 -6.61 3.09
N TYR A 54 4.98 -6.33 1.97
CA TYR A 54 6.06 -5.37 1.83
C TYR A 54 5.61 -4.24 0.90
N VAL A 55 5.90 -3.00 1.30
CA VAL A 55 5.68 -1.80 0.49
C VAL A 55 7.04 -1.13 0.28
N MET A 56 7.47 -1.05 -0.96
CA MET A 56 8.73 -0.43 -1.34
C MET A 56 8.43 0.90 -2.02
N ILE A 57 8.98 1.98 -1.47
CA ILE A 57 8.84 3.34 -2.00
C ILE A 57 10.16 3.76 -2.64
N SER A 58 10.09 4.52 -3.72
CA SER A 58 11.30 5.02 -4.37
C SER A 58 12.04 6.00 -3.46
N SER A 59 13.35 5.77 -3.30
CA SER A 59 14.23 6.66 -2.54
C SER A 59 14.49 8.00 -3.24
N PHE A 60 14.02 8.17 -4.48
CA PHE A 60 14.17 9.40 -5.26
C PHE A 60 13.05 10.42 -5.03
N LEU A 61 12.03 10.05 -4.26
CA LEU A 61 10.88 10.91 -3.96
C LEU A 61 11.15 11.82 -2.77
N SER A 62 10.54 13.01 -2.77
CA SER A 62 10.48 13.84 -1.56
C SER A 62 9.62 13.16 -0.48
N GLU A 63 9.77 13.56 0.78
CA GLU A 63 8.95 13.02 1.88
C GLU A 63 7.44 13.22 1.66
N GLU A 64 7.05 14.34 1.05
CA GLU A 64 5.66 14.61 0.66
C GLU A 64 5.16 13.63 -0.41
N GLU A 65 5.98 13.34 -1.42
CA GLU A 65 5.66 12.35 -2.44
C GLU A 65 5.60 10.93 -1.86
N LYS A 66 6.52 10.58 -0.95
CA LYS A 66 6.50 9.29 -0.24
C LYS A 66 5.22 9.12 0.56
N MET A 67 4.76 10.18 1.23
CA MET A 67 3.50 10.18 1.97
C MET A 67 2.30 9.89 1.04
N ILE A 68 2.26 10.51 -0.14
CA ILE A 68 1.20 10.30 -1.14
C ILE A 68 1.23 8.85 -1.67
N VAL A 69 2.42 8.35 -2.02
CA VAL A 69 2.60 6.97 -2.51
C VAL A 69 2.24 5.96 -1.43
N ALA A 70 2.68 6.16 -0.18
CA ALA A 70 2.34 5.31 0.95
C ALA A 70 0.82 5.25 1.16
N ALA A 71 0.14 6.39 1.18
CA ALA A 71 -1.33 6.44 1.30
C ALA A 71 -2.04 5.72 0.13
N HIS A 72 -1.49 5.83 -1.08
CA HIS A 72 -2.00 5.14 -2.27
C HIS A 72 -1.89 3.62 -2.13
N GLU A 73 -0.71 3.10 -1.83
CA GLU A 73 -0.49 1.65 -1.65
C GLU A 73 -1.29 1.09 -0.47
N LEU A 74 -1.40 1.84 0.63
CA LEU A 74 -2.24 1.47 1.76
C LEU A 74 -3.72 1.35 1.36
N GLY A 75 -4.22 2.28 0.55
CA GLY A 75 -5.57 2.22 -0.01
C GLY A 75 -5.81 0.93 -0.78
N HIS A 76 -4.85 0.52 -1.63
CA HIS A 76 -4.93 -0.75 -2.36
C HIS A 76 -4.94 -1.95 -1.44
N ILE A 77 -4.03 -2.02 -0.47
CA ILE A 77 -3.94 -3.15 0.46
C ILE A 77 -5.22 -3.32 1.26
N ILE A 78 -5.85 -2.22 1.66
CA ILE A 78 -7.10 -2.23 2.42
C ILE A 78 -8.29 -2.64 1.55
N LEU A 79 -8.45 -2.01 0.37
CA LEU A 79 -9.58 -2.24 -0.53
C LEU A 79 -9.53 -3.65 -1.15
N HIS A 80 -8.34 -4.14 -1.48
CA HIS A 80 -8.13 -5.44 -2.11
C HIS A 80 -7.76 -6.54 -1.11
N ARG A 81 -7.82 -6.27 0.21
CA ARG A 81 -7.48 -7.26 1.25
C ARG A 81 -8.31 -8.53 1.19
N SER A 82 -9.57 -8.45 0.75
CA SER A 82 -10.45 -9.61 0.60
C SER A 82 -9.94 -10.56 -0.49
N GLN A 83 -9.33 -10.03 -1.56
CA GLN A 83 -8.71 -10.81 -2.63
C GLN A 83 -7.41 -11.48 -2.16
N LEU A 84 -6.68 -10.84 -1.23
CA LEU A 84 -5.49 -11.43 -0.58
C LEU A 84 -5.82 -12.62 0.33
N LYS A 85 -7.02 -12.66 0.94
CA LYS A 85 -7.43 -13.72 1.87
C LYS A 85 -7.94 -15.00 1.19
N MET A 86 -8.26 -14.96 -0.10
CA MET A 86 -8.95 -16.06 -0.79
C MET A 86 -8.03 -17.09 -1.47
N ALA A 87 -6.70 -16.88 -1.52
CA ALA A 87 -5.80 -17.86 -2.13
C ALA A 87 -5.10 -18.72 -1.05
N PRO A 88 -5.28 -20.05 -1.05
CA PRO A 88 -4.44 -20.92 -0.26
C PRO A 88 -3.05 -21.02 -0.90
N VAL A 89 -2.06 -20.53 -0.17
CA VAL A 89 -0.70 -21.08 0.01
C VAL A 89 -0.17 -21.95 -1.14
N GLN A 90 0.53 -21.31 -2.08
CA GLN A 90 1.73 -21.89 -2.68
C GLN A 90 2.75 -20.76 -2.81
N ASP A 91 3.94 -20.98 -2.24
CA ASP A 91 5.05 -20.06 -2.00
C ASP A 91 5.62 -19.30 -3.23
N ASP A 92 4.96 -19.29 -4.38
CA ASP A 92 5.52 -18.79 -5.65
C ASP A 92 4.69 -17.71 -6.36
N THR A 93 3.64 -17.19 -5.72
CA THR A 93 2.90 -16.08 -6.32
C THR A 93 3.59 -14.76 -5.97
N LEU A 94 4.41 -14.26 -6.90
CA LEU A 94 4.48 -12.83 -7.19
C LEU A 94 3.04 -12.35 -7.33
N TYR A 95 2.39 -12.01 -6.21
CA TYR A 95 1.08 -11.39 -6.21
C TYR A 95 1.22 -10.19 -7.11
N ASN A 96 0.57 -10.30 -8.28
CA ASN A 96 0.59 -9.40 -9.42
C ASN A 96 1.27 -8.09 -9.06
N ILE A 97 2.53 -7.93 -9.49
CA ILE A 97 3.22 -6.65 -9.49
C ILE A 97 2.19 -5.66 -10.00
N THR A 98 1.63 -4.85 -9.11
CA THR A 98 0.72 -3.78 -9.44
C THR A 98 1.61 -2.72 -10.06
N ARG A 99 2.02 -2.99 -11.30
CA ARG A 99 2.81 -2.14 -12.17
C ARG A 99 1.86 -1.07 -12.69
N TRP A 100 1.18 -0.37 -11.79
CA TRP A 100 0.32 0.73 -12.16
C TRP A 100 1.23 1.94 -12.29
N LYS A 101 1.64 2.18 -13.55
CA LYS A 101 2.26 3.43 -13.99
C LYS A 101 1.59 4.58 -13.25
N ILE A 102 2.33 5.23 -12.37
CA ILE A 102 2.01 6.58 -11.93
C ILE A 102 2.39 7.47 -13.11
N LEU A 103 1.50 7.52 -14.09
CA LEU A 103 1.46 8.54 -15.12
C LEU A 103 -0.01 8.92 -15.28
N SER A 104 -0.29 10.16 -14.88
CA SER A 104 -1.27 11.03 -15.52
C SER A 104 -1.35 10.81 -17.03
#